data_AF-A0A9P1FP39-F1
#
_entry.id   AF-A0A9P1FP39-F1
#
_cell.length_a   1.000
_cell.length_b   1.000
_cell.length_c   1.000
_cell.angle_alpha   90.00
_cell.angle_beta   90.00
_cell.angle_gamma   90.00
#
_symmetry.space_group_name_H-M   'P 1'
#
loop_
_entity.id
_entity.type
_entity.pdbx_description
1 polymer ?
#
loop_
_entity_poly.entity_id
_entity_poly.type
_entity_poly.pdbx_seq_one_letter_code
_entity_poly.pdbx_strand_id
1 'polypeptide(L)'
;MKTTAAGGKSRLPWLVMGCLLAALACSLWMLRKHLPDAGTETLEQEPKGQEDHLAQQDQSQKSTEPTCEPEVISDCTAESQPEPPVTAPAPGERSRMPNFHGLEYQLFLPTTWRGESGQTFPVVVFLHGAGDGKFSVMNSQSLPRLLTRNQSTCFDPRHCWCLPSEYERATAKKEAPETSPDAFLDEEEDLRSPMAACDFADRFEAITVMPQGWSVGDPVGWTGERLSKVHLLTKHVLEKYHGDP
;
A
#
# COMPACT_ATOMS: atom_id res chain seq x y z
N MET A 1 16.69 -26.24 -73.21
CA MET A 1 16.29 -25.10 -72.36
C MET A 1 15.70 -25.65 -71.08
N LYS A 2 16.19 -25.20 -69.93
CA LYS A 2 15.99 -25.81 -68.60
C LYS A 2 14.64 -25.40 -67.99
N THR A 3 13.87 -26.38 -67.56
CA THR A 3 12.75 -26.28 -66.61
C THR A 3 13.31 -26.24 -65.18
N THR A 4 12.77 -25.36 -64.34
CA THR A 4 13.04 -25.36 -62.88
C THR A 4 11.74 -25.40 -62.11
N ALA A 5 11.69 -26.33 -61.15
CA ALA A 5 10.59 -26.59 -60.24
C ALA A 5 10.80 -25.83 -58.91
N ALA A 6 9.73 -25.33 -58.31
CA ALA A 6 9.74 -24.72 -56.98
C ALA A 6 9.17 -25.71 -55.95
N GLY A 7 9.97 -26.02 -54.93
CA GLY A 7 9.63 -26.93 -53.83
C GLY A 7 8.92 -26.24 -52.67
N GLY A 8 7.90 -26.92 -52.13
CA GLY A 8 7.23 -26.55 -50.89
C GLY A 8 8.02 -26.99 -49.65
N LYS A 9 8.06 -26.13 -48.63
CA LYS A 9 8.62 -26.44 -47.31
C LYS A 9 7.48 -26.70 -46.32
N SER A 10 7.43 -27.92 -45.80
CA SER A 10 6.56 -28.34 -44.70
C SER A 10 7.05 -27.77 -43.37
N ARG A 11 6.15 -27.16 -42.60
CA ARG A 11 6.38 -26.69 -41.22
C ARG A 11 5.51 -27.51 -40.26
N LEU A 12 6.02 -28.63 -39.76
CA LEU A 12 5.41 -29.34 -38.63
C LEU A 12 6.50 -30.13 -37.89
N PRO A 13 7.09 -29.57 -36.82
CA PRO A 13 7.33 -30.44 -35.65
C PRO A 13 7.15 -29.81 -34.26
N TRP A 14 6.77 -28.53 -34.12
CA TRP A 14 6.82 -27.85 -32.80
C TRP A 14 5.65 -28.16 -31.85
N LEU A 15 4.50 -28.61 -32.36
CA LEU A 15 3.31 -28.84 -31.52
C LEU A 15 3.35 -30.14 -30.70
N VAL A 16 4.14 -31.14 -31.10
CA VAL A 16 4.17 -32.44 -30.41
C VAL A 16 5.08 -32.41 -29.17
N MET A 17 6.08 -31.52 -29.15
CA MET A 17 7.06 -31.47 -28.06
C MET A 17 6.55 -30.72 -26.81
N GLY A 18 5.59 -29.81 -26.97
CA GLY A 18 4.96 -29.09 -25.84
C GLY A 18 4.08 -29.99 -24.96
N CYS A 19 3.35 -30.93 -25.55
CA CYS A 19 2.42 -31.80 -24.79
C CYS A 19 3.15 -32.80 -23.88
N LEU A 20 4.38 -33.21 -24.22
CA LEU A 20 5.16 -34.17 -23.41
C LEU A 20 5.74 -33.55 -22.13
N LEU A 21 6.07 -32.25 -22.13
CA LEU A 21 6.60 -31.57 -20.94
C LEU A 21 5.52 -31.29 -19.88
N ALA A 22 4.28 -31.02 -20.31
CA ALA A 22 3.16 -30.79 -19.39
C ALA A 22 2.77 -32.05 -18.59
N ALA A 23 2.86 -33.24 -19.19
CA ALA A 23 2.53 -34.50 -18.53
C ALA A 23 3.54 -34.90 -17.43
N LEU A 24 4.82 -34.56 -17.61
CA LEU A 24 5.87 -34.81 -16.62
C LEU A 24 5.73 -33.92 -15.38
N ALA A 25 5.34 -32.64 -15.55
CA ALA A 25 5.13 -31.73 -14.44
C ALA A 25 3.94 -32.16 -13.54
N CYS A 26 2.86 -32.66 -14.13
CA CYS A 26 1.68 -33.12 -13.40
C CYS A 26 1.98 -34.38 -12.55
N SER A 27 2.86 -35.26 -13.06
CA SER A 27 3.25 -36.50 -12.38
C SER A 27 4.14 -36.24 -11.14
N LEU A 28 5.03 -35.23 -11.21
CA LEU A 28 5.89 -34.82 -10.10
C LEU A 28 5.11 -34.11 -8.98
N TRP A 29 4.04 -33.38 -9.30
CA TRP A 29 3.20 -32.73 -8.30
C TRP A 29 2.40 -33.73 -7.47
N MET A 30 1.88 -34.79 -8.10
CA MET A 30 1.13 -35.84 -7.40
C MET A 30 2.01 -36.66 -6.44
N LEU A 31 3.31 -36.83 -6.74
CA LEU A 31 4.22 -37.59 -5.88
C LEU A 31 4.59 -36.86 -4.58
N ARG A 32 4.42 -35.53 -4.51
CA ARG A 32 4.81 -34.72 -3.34
C ARG A 32 3.77 -34.73 -2.21
N LYS A 33 2.54 -35.19 -2.46
CA LYS A 33 1.45 -35.22 -1.45
C LYS A 33 1.43 -36.45 -0.53
N HIS A 34 2.42 -37.33 -0.60
CA HIS A 34 2.43 -38.58 0.18
C HIS A 34 3.69 -38.79 1.04
N LEU A 35 4.44 -37.73 1.35
CA LEU A 35 5.49 -37.80 2.37
C LEU A 35 4.90 -37.44 3.74
N PRO A 36 4.95 -38.34 4.74
CA PRO A 36 4.55 -38.04 6.10
C PRO A 36 5.55 -37.08 6.76
N ASP A 37 5.03 -36.09 7.49
CA ASP A 37 5.82 -35.12 8.26
C ASP A 37 6.66 -35.84 9.32
N ALA A 38 7.98 -35.74 9.19
CA ALA A 38 8.92 -36.16 10.21
C ALA A 38 8.91 -35.12 11.34
N GLY A 39 8.29 -35.49 12.47
CA GLY A 39 8.30 -34.71 13.69
C GLY A 39 9.73 -34.50 14.19
N THR A 40 10.09 -33.24 14.45
CA THR A 40 11.37 -32.89 15.06
C THR A 40 11.11 -32.62 16.54
N GLU A 41 11.56 -33.55 17.39
CA GLU A 41 11.60 -33.40 18.85
C GLU A 41 12.53 -32.24 19.21
N THR A 42 12.00 -31.28 19.97
CA THR A 42 12.79 -30.16 20.49
C THR A 42 13.30 -30.55 21.88
N LEU A 43 14.62 -30.72 21.98
CA LEU A 43 15.33 -31.01 23.21
C LEU A 43 15.33 -29.76 24.11
N GLU A 44 14.73 -29.88 25.29
CA GLU A 44 14.88 -28.92 26.39
C GLU A 44 16.35 -28.90 26.86
N GLN A 45 16.99 -27.73 26.75
CA GLN A 45 18.22 -27.42 27.48
C GLN A 45 17.95 -26.18 28.34
N GLU A 46 17.89 -26.39 29.65
CA GLU A 46 18.09 -25.33 30.66
C GLU A 46 19.52 -24.79 30.58
N PRO A 47 19.73 -23.47 30.52
CA PRO A 47 20.93 -22.84 31.01
C PRO A 47 20.70 -22.27 32.41
N LYS A 48 21.54 -22.74 33.33
CA LYS A 48 21.77 -22.17 34.65
C LYS A 48 22.23 -20.72 34.56
N GLY A 49 21.82 -19.97 35.57
CA GLY A 49 21.89 -18.52 35.63
C GLY A 49 23.29 -17.91 35.61
N GLN A 50 23.28 -16.64 35.21
CA GLN A 50 24.30 -15.67 35.54
C GLN A 50 23.58 -14.35 35.77
N GLU A 51 23.38 -14.02 37.05
CA GLU A 51 22.97 -12.69 37.51
C GLU A 51 24.15 -11.75 37.32
N ASP A 52 24.08 -10.89 36.30
CA ASP A 52 24.90 -9.69 36.23
C ASP A 52 23.96 -8.48 36.15
N HIS A 53 23.97 -7.72 37.24
CA HIS A 53 23.29 -6.45 37.44
C HIS A 53 23.56 -5.48 36.27
N LEU A 54 22.57 -5.31 35.39
CA LEU A 54 22.45 -4.11 34.58
C LEU A 54 21.30 -3.27 35.14
N ALA A 55 21.64 -2.08 35.64
CA ALA A 55 20.70 -1.06 36.03
C ALA A 55 19.86 -0.68 34.81
N GLN A 56 18.68 -1.28 34.71
CA GLN A 56 17.64 -0.95 33.76
C GLN A 56 17.13 0.43 34.16
N GLN A 57 17.67 1.47 33.51
CA GLN A 57 17.02 2.78 33.48
C GLN A 57 15.68 2.57 32.80
N ASP A 58 14.66 2.36 33.63
CA ASP A 58 13.26 2.44 33.29
C ASP A 58 12.95 3.90 32.95
N GLN A 59 13.44 4.34 31.78
CA GLN A 59 12.82 5.44 31.07
C GLN A 59 11.51 4.89 30.52
N SER A 60 10.54 4.74 31.43
CA SER A 60 9.14 4.80 31.10
C SER A 60 8.93 6.12 30.39
N GLN A 61 9.18 6.12 29.07
CA GLN A 61 8.64 7.09 28.13
C GLN A 61 7.15 7.00 28.37
N LYS A 62 6.66 7.90 29.23
CA LYS A 62 5.25 8.15 29.43
C LYS A 62 4.75 8.47 28.03
N SER A 63 4.12 7.48 27.41
CA SER A 63 3.40 7.61 26.16
C SER A 63 2.32 8.64 26.44
N THR A 64 2.66 9.90 26.24
CA THR A 64 1.70 11.00 26.27
C THR A 64 0.75 10.65 25.15
N GLU A 65 -0.42 10.14 25.51
CA GLU A 65 -1.47 9.87 24.54
C GLU A 65 -1.63 11.13 23.69
N PRO A 66 -1.66 11.01 22.35
CA PRO A 66 -1.72 12.15 21.46
C PRO A 66 -2.93 12.99 21.86
N THR A 67 -2.67 14.13 22.47
CA THR A 67 -3.72 14.99 23.00
C THR A 67 -4.34 15.74 21.83
N CYS A 68 -5.65 15.63 21.67
CA CYS A 68 -6.40 16.21 20.54
C CYS A 68 -6.63 17.73 20.70
N GLU A 69 -5.79 18.42 21.46
CA GLU A 69 -5.95 19.85 21.70
C GLU A 69 -5.51 20.65 20.47
N PRO A 70 -6.31 21.63 20.01
CA PRO A 70 -5.96 22.45 18.87
C PRO A 70 -4.81 23.39 19.24
N GLU A 71 -3.67 23.22 18.56
CA GLU A 71 -2.59 24.21 18.62
C GLU A 71 -2.95 25.46 17.80
N VAL A 72 -2.18 26.53 18.00
CA VAL A 72 -2.36 27.82 17.31
C VAL A 72 -2.26 27.63 15.79
N ILE A 73 -3.32 28.04 15.08
CA ILE A 73 -3.39 28.01 13.61
C ILE A 73 -2.32 28.97 13.06
N SER A 74 -1.41 28.48 12.23
CA SER A 74 -0.43 29.31 11.54
C SER A 74 -0.98 29.82 10.19
N ASP A 75 -0.51 30.98 9.73
CA ASP A 75 -0.94 31.61 8.46
C ASP A 75 -0.45 30.88 7.19
N CYS A 76 0.15 29.69 7.33
CA CYS A 76 0.58 28.95 6.16
C CYS A 76 -0.64 28.36 5.40
N THR A 77 -0.44 28.07 4.11
CA THR A 77 -1.38 27.26 3.31
C THR A 77 -0.72 25.98 2.81
N ALA A 78 -1.51 25.00 2.35
CA ALA A 78 -0.99 23.79 1.71
C ALA A 78 -0.10 24.12 0.50
N GLU A 79 -0.51 25.10 -0.30
CA GLU A 79 0.21 25.60 -1.46
C GLU A 79 1.52 26.31 -1.10
N SER A 80 1.66 26.79 0.14
CA SER A 80 2.90 27.42 0.62
C SER A 80 3.96 26.44 1.14
N GLN A 81 3.58 25.20 1.47
CA GLN A 81 4.52 24.21 2.02
C GLN A 81 5.60 23.79 0.99
N PRO A 82 6.86 23.59 1.39
CA PRO A 82 7.84 22.98 0.50
C PRO A 82 7.39 21.56 0.13
N GLU A 83 7.65 21.13 -1.10
CA GLU A 83 7.44 19.74 -1.47
C GLU A 83 8.40 18.84 -0.69
N PRO A 84 7.97 17.64 -0.28
CA PRO A 84 8.83 16.72 0.46
C PRO A 84 10.07 16.38 -0.40
N PRO A 85 11.25 16.23 0.25
CA PRO A 85 12.45 15.83 -0.47
C PRO A 85 12.33 14.39 -0.98
N VAL A 86 13.06 14.08 -2.05
CA VAL A 86 13.19 12.69 -2.50
C VAL A 86 14.04 11.91 -1.50
N THR A 87 13.52 10.80 -1.00
CA THR A 87 14.13 9.97 0.03
C THR A 87 14.07 8.49 -0.34
N ALA A 88 14.90 7.67 0.31
CA ALA A 88 14.77 6.22 0.21
C ALA A 88 13.44 5.76 0.85
N PRO A 89 12.82 4.68 0.35
CA PRO A 89 11.59 4.16 0.93
C PRO A 89 11.90 3.51 2.29
N ALA A 90 11.06 3.77 3.29
CA ALA A 90 11.18 3.22 4.63
C ALA A 90 9.82 2.64 5.11
N PRO A 91 9.83 1.51 5.84
CA PRO A 91 8.62 0.97 6.47
C PRO A 91 7.93 1.98 7.39
N GLY A 92 6.60 2.09 7.29
CA GLY A 92 5.79 3.00 8.12
C GLY A 92 5.86 4.47 7.72
N GLU A 93 6.60 4.81 6.66
CA GLU A 93 6.82 6.19 6.24
C GLU A 93 6.39 6.40 4.78
N ARG A 94 5.90 7.60 4.48
CA ARG A 94 5.71 8.07 3.11
C ARG A 94 7.00 8.69 2.60
N SER A 95 7.56 8.13 1.54
CA SER A 95 8.73 8.69 0.87
C SER A 95 8.35 9.24 -0.49
N ARG A 96 8.83 10.45 -0.83
CA ARG A 96 8.79 10.92 -2.23
C ARG A 96 9.88 10.18 -2.99
N MET A 97 9.49 9.55 -4.08
CA MET A 97 10.37 8.68 -4.83
C MET A 97 10.97 9.41 -6.04
N PRO A 98 12.11 8.93 -6.58
CA PRO A 98 12.63 9.43 -7.84
C PRO A 98 11.58 9.33 -8.95
N ASN A 99 11.56 10.32 -9.84
CA ASN A 99 10.67 10.33 -10.99
C ASN A 99 10.76 9.03 -11.81
N PHE A 100 9.62 8.46 -12.18
CA PHE A 100 9.54 7.22 -12.96
C PHE A 100 8.77 7.49 -14.26
N HIS A 101 9.47 7.44 -15.40
CA HIS A 101 8.88 7.71 -16.73
C HIS A 101 8.13 9.06 -16.82
N GLY A 102 8.66 10.11 -16.20
CA GLY A 102 8.04 11.43 -16.15
C GLY A 102 6.94 11.56 -15.10
N LEU A 103 6.68 10.52 -14.30
CA LEU A 103 5.68 10.52 -13.24
C LEU A 103 6.37 10.65 -11.87
N GLU A 104 6.09 11.72 -11.15
CA GLU A 104 6.45 11.83 -9.74
C GLU A 104 5.46 10.99 -8.91
N TYR A 105 5.92 10.43 -7.79
CA TYR A 105 5.03 9.68 -6.90
C TYR A 105 5.58 9.63 -5.48
N GLN A 106 4.69 9.35 -4.52
CA GLN A 106 5.06 8.91 -3.19
C GLN A 106 4.76 7.43 -3.01
N LEU A 107 5.54 6.80 -2.15
CA LEU A 107 5.40 5.39 -1.77
C LEU A 107 5.27 5.29 -0.25
N PHE A 108 4.32 4.50 0.20
CA PHE A 108 4.24 4.03 1.58
C PHE A 108 4.47 2.51 1.60
N LEU A 109 5.32 2.06 2.52
CA LEU A 109 5.53 0.65 2.80
C LEU A 109 4.95 0.32 4.18
N PRO A 110 4.24 -0.81 4.37
CA PRO A 110 3.78 -1.25 5.68
C PRO A 110 4.93 -1.35 6.69
N THR A 111 4.65 -1.12 7.97
CA THR A 111 5.64 -1.22 9.06
C THR A 111 6.28 -2.62 9.16
N THR A 112 5.55 -3.64 8.72
CA THR A 112 5.95 -5.05 8.64
C THR A 112 6.79 -5.37 7.40
N TRP A 113 6.84 -4.48 6.39
CA TRP A 113 7.60 -4.72 5.17
C TRP A 113 9.10 -4.88 5.44
N ARG A 114 9.71 -5.89 4.83
CA ARG A 114 11.16 -6.13 4.88
C ARG A 114 11.64 -6.46 3.47
N GLY A 115 12.69 -5.77 3.01
CA GLY A 115 13.19 -5.90 1.64
C GLY A 115 13.74 -7.28 1.26
N GLU A 116 13.99 -8.16 2.24
CA GLU A 116 14.46 -9.53 2.02
C GLU A 116 13.38 -10.58 2.34
N SER A 117 12.18 -10.16 2.74
CA SER A 117 11.10 -11.11 3.04
C SER A 117 10.52 -11.69 1.76
N GLY A 118 10.22 -12.99 1.76
CA GLY A 118 9.40 -13.62 0.72
C GLY A 118 7.90 -13.30 0.84
N GLN A 119 7.52 -12.41 1.76
CA GLN A 119 6.15 -11.98 1.98
C GLN A 119 5.77 -10.95 0.93
N THR A 120 4.57 -11.10 0.36
CA THR A 120 3.98 -10.12 -0.54
C THR A 120 2.93 -9.27 0.18
N PHE A 121 2.70 -8.06 -0.32
CA PHE A 121 1.75 -7.11 0.26
C PHE A 121 0.78 -6.58 -0.80
N PRO A 122 -0.52 -6.48 -0.51
CA PRO A 122 -1.48 -5.84 -1.41
C PRO A 122 -1.00 -4.46 -1.85
N VAL A 123 -1.22 -4.11 -3.12
CA VAL A 123 -0.87 -2.79 -3.66
C VAL A 123 -2.11 -1.93 -3.84
N VAL A 124 -2.14 -0.78 -3.18
CA VAL A 124 -3.16 0.25 -3.33
C VAL A 124 -2.61 1.39 -4.18
N VAL A 125 -3.31 1.74 -5.26
CA VAL A 125 -2.98 2.91 -6.09
C VAL A 125 -3.95 4.03 -5.76
N PHE A 126 -3.45 5.11 -5.16
CA PHE A 126 -4.26 6.28 -4.80
C PHE A 126 -4.19 7.35 -5.90
N LEU A 127 -5.29 7.52 -6.63
CA LEU A 127 -5.42 8.53 -7.68
C LEU A 127 -6.12 9.78 -7.11
N HIS A 128 -5.38 10.87 -6.98
CA HIS A 128 -5.90 12.11 -6.41
C HIS A 128 -6.86 12.86 -7.36
N GLY A 129 -7.63 13.81 -6.81
CA GLY A 129 -8.59 14.64 -7.55
C GLY A 129 -7.98 15.98 -7.97
N ALA A 130 -8.64 16.71 -8.89
CA ALA A 130 -8.16 17.92 -9.60
C ALA A 130 -7.44 18.97 -8.73
N GLY A 131 -7.89 19.16 -7.48
CA GLY A 131 -7.35 20.13 -6.53
C GLY A 131 -6.00 19.75 -5.92
N ASP A 132 -5.54 18.51 -6.10
CA ASP A 132 -4.46 17.94 -5.29
C ASP A 132 -3.14 17.87 -6.07
N GLY A 133 -2.94 18.76 -7.03
CA GLY A 133 -1.77 18.82 -7.94
C GLY A 133 -0.43 19.18 -7.26
N LYS A 134 -0.34 19.03 -5.94
CA LYS A 134 0.85 19.26 -5.12
C LYS A 134 0.88 18.26 -3.97
N PHE A 135 2.03 17.66 -3.64
CA PHE A 135 2.07 16.59 -2.63
C PHE A 135 1.62 17.11 -1.26
N SER A 136 2.00 18.32 -0.87
CA SER A 136 1.51 18.95 0.38
C SER A 136 -0.01 19.03 0.48
N VAL A 137 -0.71 19.32 -0.63
CA VAL A 137 -2.18 19.32 -0.67
C VAL A 137 -2.71 17.89 -0.58
N MET A 138 -2.22 16.99 -1.44
CA MET A 138 -2.59 15.58 -1.43
C MET A 138 -2.40 14.92 -0.05
N ASN A 139 -1.30 15.26 0.64
CA ASN A 139 -0.92 14.71 1.94
C ASN A 139 -1.75 15.21 3.12
N SER A 140 -2.55 16.26 2.91
CA SER A 140 -3.36 16.90 3.95
C SER A 140 -4.79 16.38 4.04
N GLN A 141 -5.14 15.38 3.23
CA GLN A 141 -6.47 14.81 3.16
C GLN A 141 -6.43 13.32 2.80
N SER A 142 -7.57 12.65 2.97
CA SER A 142 -7.82 11.27 2.51
C SER A 142 -6.78 10.26 3.04
N LEU A 143 -6.60 9.14 2.32
CA LEU A 143 -5.66 8.08 2.68
C LEU A 143 -4.23 8.59 2.92
N PRO A 144 -3.61 9.43 2.05
CA PRO A 144 -2.24 9.90 2.28
C PRO A 144 -2.06 10.48 3.68
N ARG A 145 -2.97 11.33 4.14
CA ARG A 145 -2.91 11.91 5.49
C ARG A 145 -2.87 10.87 6.60
N LEU A 146 -3.59 9.76 6.45
CA LEU A 146 -3.65 8.69 7.45
C LEU A 146 -2.38 7.82 7.47
N LEU A 147 -1.56 7.85 6.41
CA LEU A 147 -0.31 7.10 6.28
C LEU A 147 0.89 7.81 6.95
N THR A 148 0.63 8.52 8.05
CA THR A 148 1.64 9.10 8.94
C THR A 148 1.08 9.13 10.36
N ARG A 149 1.93 8.85 11.36
CA ARG A 149 1.54 9.00 12.77
C ARG A 149 1.28 10.46 13.13
N ASN A 150 2.12 11.36 12.62
CA ASN A 150 1.92 12.78 12.76
C ASN A 150 1.18 13.30 11.51
N GLN A 151 -0.11 13.54 11.67
CA GLN A 151 -1.01 14.05 10.64
C GLN A 151 -1.06 15.58 10.59
N SER A 152 -0.18 16.25 11.33
CA SER A 152 -0.08 17.70 11.32
C SER A 152 0.46 18.21 9.99
N THR A 153 -0.04 19.36 9.61
CA THR A 153 0.48 20.20 8.54
C THR A 153 0.70 21.59 9.15
N CYS A 154 1.44 22.48 8.49
CA CYS A 154 1.60 23.84 9.02
C CYS A 154 0.28 24.64 9.10
N PHE A 155 -0.79 24.21 8.43
CA PHE A 155 -2.11 24.86 8.42
C PHE A 155 -3.16 24.06 9.20
N ASP A 156 -2.79 22.88 9.68
CA ASP A 156 -3.62 22.02 10.49
C ASP A 156 -2.70 21.30 11.49
N PRO A 157 -2.46 21.90 12.67
CA PRO A 157 -1.41 21.41 13.57
C PRO A 157 -1.83 20.14 14.34
N ARG A 158 -3.01 19.59 14.06
CA ARG A 158 -3.49 18.39 14.73
C ARG A 158 -2.57 17.21 14.41
N HIS A 159 -1.91 16.70 15.44
CA HIS A 159 -1.07 15.50 15.35
C HIS A 159 -1.86 14.27 14.91
N CYS A 160 -3.14 14.21 15.27
CA CYS A 160 -4.06 13.16 14.90
C CYS A 160 -5.43 13.75 14.63
N TRP A 161 -6.16 13.17 13.68
CA TRP A 161 -7.47 13.67 13.29
C TRP A 161 -8.59 13.24 14.25
N CYS A 162 -8.49 13.55 15.54
CA CYS A 162 -9.55 13.18 16.46
C CYS A 162 -10.87 13.88 16.09
N LEU A 163 -11.92 13.11 15.91
CA LEU A 163 -13.28 13.64 15.91
C LEU A 163 -13.72 13.80 17.37
N PRO A 164 -14.30 14.94 17.76
CA PRO A 164 -14.96 15.06 19.06
C PRO A 164 -15.97 13.93 19.27
N SER A 165 -16.18 13.50 20.52
CA SER A 165 -17.04 12.34 20.84
C SER A 165 -18.48 12.48 20.35
N GLU A 166 -18.96 13.72 20.15
CA GLU A 166 -20.27 13.98 19.54
C GLU A 166 -20.39 13.50 18.09
N TYR A 167 -19.27 13.31 17.38
CA TYR A 167 -19.21 12.79 16.01
C TYR A 167 -18.86 11.29 15.96
N GLU A 168 -18.67 10.63 17.10
CA GLU A 168 -18.46 9.16 17.15
C GLU A 168 -19.68 8.40 16.64
N ARG A 169 -20.87 9.01 16.74
CA ARG A 169 -22.14 8.42 16.30
C ARG A 169 -22.65 9.18 15.09
N ALA A 170 -22.72 8.49 13.96
CA ALA A 170 -23.33 9.01 12.75
C ALA A 170 -24.52 8.12 12.40
N THR A 171 -25.69 8.72 12.21
CA THR A 171 -26.85 7.98 11.70
C THR A 171 -26.79 7.97 10.17
N ALA A 172 -26.89 6.79 9.57
CA ALA A 172 -26.97 6.65 8.11
C ALA A 172 -28.14 5.76 7.72
N LYS A 173 -28.64 5.94 6.50
CA LYS A 173 -29.59 5.00 5.91
C LYS A 173 -28.86 3.70 5.57
N LYS A 174 -29.47 2.57 5.90
CA LYS A 174 -28.92 1.24 5.67
C LYS A 174 -28.81 0.95 4.17
N GLU A 175 -27.68 0.39 3.75
CA GLU A 175 -27.49 -0.04 2.36
C GLU A 175 -28.52 -1.11 2.00
N ALA A 176 -29.19 -0.92 0.88
CA ALA A 176 -30.20 -1.86 0.43
C ALA A 176 -29.53 -3.13 -0.13
N PRO A 177 -30.17 -4.31 0.00
CA PRO A 177 -29.61 -5.54 -0.58
C PRO A 177 -29.53 -5.41 -2.11
N GLU A 178 -28.63 -6.17 -2.75
CA GLU A 178 -28.42 -6.15 -4.22
C GLU A 178 -29.71 -6.37 -5.05
N THR A 179 -30.73 -6.98 -4.45
CA THR A 179 -32.03 -7.24 -5.07
C THR A 179 -33.00 -6.06 -5.02
N SER A 180 -32.66 -5.01 -4.27
CA SER A 180 -33.50 -3.82 -4.09
C SER A 180 -33.39 -2.87 -5.29
N PRO A 181 -34.48 -2.23 -5.73
CA PRO A 181 -34.42 -1.15 -6.72
C PRO A 181 -33.83 0.14 -6.14
N ASP A 182 -33.90 0.33 -4.82
CA ASP A 182 -33.38 1.50 -4.12
C ASP A 182 -31.95 1.24 -3.64
N ALA A 183 -31.11 2.29 -3.60
CA ALA A 183 -29.73 2.20 -3.09
C ALA A 183 -29.66 2.10 -1.56
N PHE A 184 -30.62 2.71 -0.87
CA PHE A 184 -30.69 2.74 0.60
C PHE A 184 -32.12 2.50 1.07
N LEU A 185 -32.26 1.80 2.18
CA LEU A 185 -33.54 1.61 2.86
C LEU A 185 -33.87 2.86 3.71
N ASP A 186 -35.14 3.06 4.04
CA ASP A 186 -35.54 4.10 5.00
C ASP A 186 -35.18 3.75 6.45
N GLU A 187 -34.75 2.51 6.70
CA GLU A 187 -34.16 2.11 7.97
C GLU A 187 -32.85 2.85 8.21
N GLU A 188 -32.74 3.48 9.38
CA GLU A 188 -31.51 4.10 9.85
C GLU A 188 -30.69 3.12 10.69
N GLU A 189 -29.38 3.16 10.53
CA GLU A 189 -28.41 2.48 11.39
C GLU A 189 -27.45 3.48 12.02
N ASP A 190 -27.09 3.20 13.28
CA ASP A 190 -26.09 3.98 14.02
C ASP A 190 -24.70 3.48 13.64
N LEU A 191 -24.04 4.22 12.76
CA LEU A 191 -22.65 4.00 12.42
C LEU A 191 -21.81 4.56 13.56
N ARG A 192 -21.19 3.65 14.31
CA ARG A 192 -20.05 4.01 15.15
C ARG A 192 -18.89 4.35 14.22
N SER A 193 -18.71 5.65 13.97
CA SER A 193 -17.54 6.12 13.26
C SER A 193 -16.35 5.91 14.19
N PRO A 194 -15.37 5.07 13.82
CA PRO A 194 -14.19 4.95 14.65
C PRO A 194 -13.57 6.34 14.77
N MET A 195 -13.33 6.78 16.01
CA MET A 195 -12.46 7.94 16.24
C MET A 195 -11.16 7.72 15.47
N ALA A 196 -10.57 8.78 14.92
CA ALA A 196 -9.41 8.61 14.06
C ALA A 196 -8.33 7.78 14.76
N ALA A 197 -7.90 6.74 14.05
CA ALA A 197 -6.81 5.89 14.45
C ALA A 197 -5.49 6.62 14.17
N CYS A 198 -4.91 7.26 15.18
CA CYS A 198 -3.59 7.90 15.06
C CYS A 198 -2.49 6.90 14.70
N ASP A 199 -2.74 5.62 14.97
CA ASP A 199 -1.91 4.48 14.65
C ASP A 199 -2.32 3.78 13.34
N PHE A 200 -3.20 4.38 12.52
CA PHE A 200 -3.69 3.77 11.29
C PHE A 200 -2.53 3.30 10.40
N ALA A 201 -1.52 4.16 10.20
CA ALA A 201 -0.33 3.84 9.43
C ALA A 201 0.41 2.59 9.95
N ASP A 202 0.37 2.34 11.27
CA ASP A 202 1.05 1.19 11.87
C ASP A 202 0.36 -0.13 11.57
N ARG A 203 -0.96 -0.09 11.35
CA ARG A 203 -1.82 -1.26 11.12
C ARG A 203 -2.22 -1.42 9.65
N PHE A 204 -1.81 -0.49 8.79
CA PHE A 204 -2.15 -0.52 7.37
C PHE A 204 -1.19 -1.43 6.59
N GLU A 205 -1.63 -2.66 6.35
CA GLU A 205 -0.84 -3.75 5.74
C GLU A 205 -0.91 -3.76 4.20
N ALA A 206 -0.77 -2.59 3.56
CA ALA A 206 -0.68 -2.50 2.10
C ALA A 206 0.36 -1.48 1.62
N ILE A 207 1.03 -1.80 0.51
CA ILE A 207 1.91 -0.86 -0.19
C ILE A 207 1.03 0.17 -0.88
N THR A 208 1.23 1.46 -0.60
CA THR A 208 0.46 2.52 -1.26
C THR A 208 1.32 3.29 -2.25
N VAL A 209 0.88 3.32 -3.50
CA VAL A 209 1.46 4.12 -4.58
C VAL A 209 0.58 5.35 -4.80
N MET A 210 1.16 6.54 -4.63
CA MET A 210 0.47 7.82 -4.78
C MET A 210 1.11 8.60 -5.94
N PRO A 211 0.77 8.28 -7.20
CA PRO A 211 1.29 9.00 -8.36
C PRO A 211 0.76 10.44 -8.40
N GLN A 212 1.63 11.35 -8.83
CA GLN A 212 1.27 12.73 -9.10
C GLN A 212 0.78 12.86 -10.54
N GLY A 213 -0.53 12.98 -10.70
CA GLY A 213 -1.17 12.98 -12.00
C GLY A 213 -0.84 14.21 -12.84
N TRP A 214 -0.73 15.39 -12.21
CA TRP A 214 -0.45 16.66 -12.88
C TRP A 214 0.28 17.62 -11.96
N SER A 215 0.99 18.56 -12.58
CA SER A 215 1.60 19.71 -11.91
C SER A 215 0.77 20.98 -12.12
N VAL A 216 1.14 22.05 -11.41
CA VAL A 216 0.58 23.40 -11.66
C VAL A 216 0.86 23.79 -13.12
N GLY A 217 -0.21 23.97 -13.91
CA GLY A 217 -0.14 24.34 -15.32
C GLY A 217 -0.43 23.20 -16.32
N ASP A 218 -0.47 21.96 -15.86
CA ASP A 218 -0.89 20.83 -16.68
C ASP A 218 -2.43 20.72 -16.78
N PRO A 219 -2.97 20.08 -17.83
CA PRO A 219 -4.36 19.65 -17.84
C PRO A 219 -4.64 18.72 -16.64
N VAL A 220 -5.68 19.05 -15.88
CA VAL A 220 -6.14 18.24 -14.75
C VAL A 220 -6.73 16.91 -15.22
N GLY A 221 -6.56 15.87 -14.41
CA GLY A 221 -7.19 14.57 -14.62
C GLY A 221 -6.28 13.46 -15.16
N TRP A 222 -6.84 12.25 -15.15
CA TRP A 222 -6.18 11.00 -15.49
C TRP A 222 -6.46 10.61 -16.95
N THR A 223 -5.62 11.08 -17.86
CA THR A 223 -5.70 10.69 -19.27
C THR A 223 -5.24 9.24 -19.48
N GLY A 224 -5.61 8.62 -20.61
CA GLY A 224 -5.17 7.26 -20.94
C GLY A 224 -3.64 7.10 -20.98
N GLU A 225 -2.91 8.12 -21.43
CA GLU A 225 -1.44 8.14 -21.40
C GLU A 225 -0.92 8.12 -19.95
N ARG A 226 -1.50 8.93 -19.06
CA ARG A 226 -1.11 8.97 -17.64
C ARG A 226 -1.44 7.67 -16.93
N LEU A 227 -2.63 7.12 -17.14
CA LEU A 227 -3.02 5.82 -16.60
C LEU A 227 -2.09 4.69 -17.08
N SER A 228 -1.59 4.78 -18.32
CA SER A 228 -0.57 3.85 -18.83
C SER A 228 0.76 3.97 -18.07
N LYS A 229 1.18 5.20 -17.71
CA LYS A 229 2.37 5.41 -16.87
C LYS A 229 2.15 4.91 -15.44
N VAL A 230 0.97 5.14 -14.87
CA VAL A 230 0.59 4.59 -13.55
C VAL A 230 0.65 3.07 -13.58
N HIS A 231 0.13 2.42 -14.62
CA HIS A 231 0.22 0.96 -14.78
C HIS A 231 1.67 0.45 -14.79
N LEU A 232 2.55 1.12 -15.54
CA LEU A 232 3.98 0.78 -15.56
C LEU A 232 4.63 0.99 -14.18
N LEU A 233 4.26 2.07 -13.48
CA LEU A 233 4.73 2.33 -12.12
C LEU A 233 4.25 1.25 -11.15
N THR A 234 2.98 0.84 -11.22
CA THR A 234 2.45 -0.23 -10.37
C THR A 234 3.19 -1.54 -10.61
N LYS A 235 3.47 -1.92 -11.87
CA LYS A 235 4.30 -3.08 -12.18
C LYS A 235 5.70 -2.98 -11.59
N HIS A 236 6.34 -1.82 -11.72
CA HIS A 236 7.64 -1.57 -11.11
C HIS A 236 7.60 -1.77 -9.60
N VAL A 237 6.53 -1.30 -8.94
CA VAL A 237 6.35 -1.44 -7.49
C VAL A 237 6.11 -2.90 -7.09
N LEU A 238 5.26 -3.62 -7.82
CA LEU A 238 5.00 -5.04 -7.61
C LEU A 238 6.30 -5.85 -7.66
N GLU A 239 7.12 -5.62 -8.68
CA GLU A 239 8.40 -6.32 -8.87
C GLU A 239 9.45 -5.93 -7.83
N LYS A 240 9.60 -4.64 -7.55
CA LYS A 240 10.69 -4.12 -6.71
C LYS A 240 10.44 -4.25 -5.21
N TYR A 241 9.19 -4.16 -4.78
CA TYR A 241 8.82 -4.11 -3.36
C TYR A 241 7.97 -5.31 -2.93
N HIS A 242 7.93 -6.38 -3.72
CA HIS A 242 7.17 -7.60 -3.42
C HIS A 242 5.68 -7.32 -3.23
N GLY A 243 5.08 -6.59 -4.17
CA GLY A 243 3.64 -6.34 -4.14
C GLY A 243 2.82 -7.53 -4.66
N ASP A 244 1.61 -7.67 -4.15
CA ASP A 244 0.56 -8.59 -4.59
C ASP A 244 -0.48 -7.79 -5.42
N PRO A 245 -0.73 -8.16 -6.70
CA PRO A 245 -1.54 -7.38 -7.63
C PRO A 245 -3.04 -7.34 -7.33
#